data_AF-A0A945S6F0-F1
#
_entry.id   AF-A0A945S6F0-F1
#
_cell.length_a   1.000
_cell.length_b   1.000
_cell.length_c   1.000
_cell.angle_alpha   90.00
_cell.angle_beta   90.00
_cell.angle_gamma   90.00
#
_symmetry.space_group_name_H-M   'P 1'
#
loop_
_entity.id
_entity.type
_entity.pdbx_description
1 polymer ?
#
loop_
_entity_poly.entity_id
_entity_poly.type
_entity_poly.pdbx_seq_one_letter_code
_entity_poly.pdbx_strand_id
1 'polypeptide(L)'
;MKSHYSFDATVFDATYFRERMRESRERKQQKREVLRRMLAETRSLGFVLETELQLAAIPGLEEALDGFVAEPLPKGMLEQFVQRPAFDLEAYRTHILEIVQGCVLHFDGIMPLVKDRRLDRIFRFISLIFLQHQGLVVLTQKTDGEILVEDNEAHTKRY
;
A
#
# COMPACT_ATOMS: atom_id res chain seq x y z
N MET A 1 -52.84 5.59 -11.84
CA MET A 1 -51.48 5.46 -11.28
C MET A 1 -51.06 6.82 -10.73
N LYS A 2 -50.77 6.93 -9.43
CA LYS A 2 -50.18 8.14 -8.83
C LYS A 2 -48.68 7.90 -8.71
N SER A 3 -47.86 8.77 -9.30
CA SER A 3 -46.41 8.69 -9.21
C SER A 3 -45.95 9.30 -7.87
N HIS A 4 -45.10 8.57 -7.14
CA HIS A 4 -44.51 8.96 -5.86
C HIS A 4 -43.11 9.56 -6.06
N TYR A 5 -42.99 10.65 -6.81
CA TYR A 5 -41.70 11.35 -6.93
C TYR A 5 -41.71 12.58 -6.03
N SER A 6 -41.03 12.50 -4.88
CA SER A 6 -40.66 13.66 -4.06
C SER A 6 -39.38 14.27 -4.65
N PHE A 7 -39.48 15.46 -5.21
CA PHE A 7 -38.34 16.23 -5.71
C PHE A 7 -37.70 17.00 -4.55
N ASP A 8 -36.45 16.70 -4.23
CA ASP A 8 -35.68 17.45 -3.25
C ASP A 8 -34.96 18.61 -3.95
N ALA A 9 -35.51 19.82 -3.81
CA ALA A 9 -34.98 21.01 -4.45
C ALA A 9 -33.64 21.48 -3.85
N THR A 10 -33.25 20.96 -2.67
CA THR A 10 -31.97 21.33 -2.03
C THR A 10 -30.76 20.82 -2.80
N VAL A 11 -30.95 19.82 -3.67
CA VAL A 11 -29.92 19.25 -4.56
C VAL A 11 -29.51 20.24 -5.69
N PHE A 12 -30.18 21.38 -5.82
CA PHE A 12 -29.83 22.42 -6.80
C PHE A 12 -29.42 23.76 -6.16
N ASP A 13 -29.35 23.84 -4.83
CA ASP A 13 -28.94 25.05 -4.13
C ASP A 13 -27.41 25.16 -4.05
N ALA A 14 -26.84 26.06 -4.85
CA ALA A 14 -25.40 26.29 -4.91
C ALA A 14 -24.76 26.75 -3.59
N THR A 15 -25.54 27.30 -2.65
CA THR A 15 -25.07 27.69 -1.32
C THR A 15 -25.00 26.47 -0.41
N TYR A 16 -26.04 25.64 -0.41
CA TYR A 16 -26.09 24.37 0.31
C TYR A 16 -24.92 23.44 -0.06
N PHE A 17 -24.61 23.26 -1.35
CA PHE A 17 -23.44 22.45 -1.76
C PHE A 17 -22.12 23.03 -1.28
N ARG A 18 -21.96 24.36 -1.33
CA ARG A 18 -20.72 25.00 -0.86
C ARG A 18 -20.50 24.77 0.63
N GLU A 19 -21.54 24.89 1.44
CA GLU A 19 -21.47 24.64 2.88
C GLU A 19 -21.18 23.16 3.17
N ARG A 20 -21.89 22.23 2.53
CA ARG A 20 -21.66 20.79 2.73
C ARG A 20 -20.27 20.34 2.25
N MET A 21 -19.75 20.93 1.18
CA MET A 21 -18.38 20.67 0.71
C MET A 21 -17.33 21.25 1.66
N ARG A 22 -17.58 22.40 2.26
CA ARG A 22 -16.71 22.97 3.30
C ARG A 22 -16.67 22.07 4.53
N GLU A 23 -17.83 21.68 5.06
CA GLU A 23 -17.93 20.75 6.19
C GLU A 23 -17.22 19.41 5.89
N SER A 24 -17.38 18.89 4.68
CA SER A 24 -16.71 17.66 4.25
C SER A 24 -15.18 17.80 4.27
N ARG A 25 -14.65 18.92 3.76
CA ARG A 25 -13.21 19.21 3.80
C ARG A 25 -12.70 19.36 5.22
N GLU A 26 -13.43 20.05 6.10
CA GLU A 26 -13.07 20.21 7.51
C GLU A 26 -13.05 18.85 8.24
N ARG A 27 -14.06 18.00 8.04
CA ARG A 27 -14.09 16.63 8.59
C ARG A 27 -12.95 15.77 8.05
N LYS A 28 -12.62 15.88 6.76
CA LYS A 28 -11.48 15.15 6.15
C LYS A 28 -10.16 15.61 6.75
N GLN A 29 -9.98 16.90 7.01
CA GLN A 29 -8.79 17.44 7.68
C GLN A 29 -8.66 16.93 9.11
N GLN A 30 -9.74 16.99 9.90
CA GLN A 30 -9.76 16.49 11.28
C GLN A 30 -9.42 15.00 11.35
N LYS A 31 -10.04 14.17 10.50
CA LYS A 31 -9.73 12.74 10.42
C LYS A 31 -8.26 12.50 10.08
N ARG A 32 -7.68 13.27 9.16
CA ARG A 32 -6.27 13.17 8.79
C ARG A 32 -5.33 13.56 9.93
N GLU A 33 -5.68 14.57 10.71
CA GLU A 33 -4.90 14.95 11.90
C GLU A 33 -4.96 13.90 13.00
N VAL A 34 -6.14 13.33 13.26
CA VAL A 34 -6.31 12.22 14.21
C VAL A 34 -5.48 11.01 13.79
N LEU A 35 -5.56 10.62 12.52
CA LEU A 35 -4.77 9.51 11.97
C LEU A 35 -3.27 9.79 12.07
N ARG A 36 -2.84 11.03 11.78
CA ARG A 36 -1.43 11.43 11.88
C ARG A 36 -0.91 11.33 13.32
N ARG A 37 -1.74 11.68 14.32
CA ARG A 37 -1.39 11.53 15.73
C ARG A 37 -1.29 10.06 16.14
N MET A 38 -2.30 9.25 15.79
CA MET A 38 -2.27 7.81 16.04
C MET A 38 -1.04 7.13 15.41
N LEU A 39 -0.72 7.45 14.15
CA LEU A 39 0.46 6.91 13.48
C LEU A 39 1.78 7.36 14.10
N ALA A 40 1.84 8.59 14.63
CA ALA A 40 3.02 9.06 15.37
C ALA A 40 3.19 8.28 16.69
N GLU A 41 2.10 7.94 17.37
CA GLU A 41 2.11 7.14 18.61
C GLU A 41 2.40 5.65 18.35
N THR A 42 2.01 5.11 17.18
CA THR A 42 2.22 3.69 16.84
C THR A 42 3.59 3.41 16.20
N ARG A 43 4.31 4.44 15.78
CA ARG A 43 5.69 4.25 15.32
C ARG A 43 6.53 3.81 16.50
N SER A 44 7.04 2.58 16.44
CA SER A 44 8.16 2.19 17.28
C SER A 44 9.26 3.24 17.10
N LEU A 45 9.74 3.79 18.21
CA LEU A 45 10.96 4.58 18.20
C LEU A 45 12.02 3.72 17.52
N GLY A 46 12.77 4.32 16.57
CA GLY A 46 13.84 3.61 15.89
C GLY A 46 14.69 2.90 16.93
N PHE A 47 14.81 1.59 16.83
CA PHE A 47 15.61 0.80 17.74
C PHE A 47 17.07 1.14 17.47
N VAL A 48 17.58 2.14 18.17
CA VAL A 48 19.00 2.47 18.17
C VAL A 48 19.66 1.44 19.07
N LEU A 49 20.50 0.60 18.47
CA LEU A 49 21.37 -0.28 19.23
C LEU A 49 22.26 0.59 20.12
N GLU A 50 22.02 0.60 21.43
CA GLU A 50 22.78 1.38 22.42
C GLU A 50 24.24 0.89 22.53
N THR A 51 24.52 -0.30 22.02
CA THR A 51 25.84 -0.93 22.02
C THR A 51 26.11 -1.50 20.64
N GLU A 52 27.35 -1.35 20.17
CA GLU A 52 27.81 -1.98 18.94
C GLU A 52 27.61 -3.49 19.01
N LEU A 53 26.99 -4.07 17.98
CA LEU A 53 26.66 -5.49 17.96
C LEU A 53 27.96 -6.29 17.80
N GLN A 54 28.46 -6.88 18.89
CA GLN A 54 29.69 -7.67 18.88
C GLN A 54 29.39 -9.11 18.46
N LEU A 55 29.45 -9.39 17.15
CA LEU A 55 29.25 -10.74 16.60
C LEU A 55 30.23 -11.75 17.19
N ALA A 56 31.48 -11.34 17.41
CA ALA A 56 32.54 -12.12 18.06
C ALA A 56 32.25 -12.48 19.53
N ALA A 57 31.28 -11.85 20.20
CA ALA A 57 30.89 -12.20 21.56
C ALA A 57 30.07 -13.51 21.61
N ILE A 58 29.56 -13.98 20.47
CA ILE A 58 28.82 -15.23 20.33
C ILE A 58 29.70 -16.22 19.58
N PRO A 59 30.34 -17.18 20.27
CA PRO A 59 31.22 -18.15 19.63
C PRO A 59 30.48 -18.95 18.55
N GLY A 60 31.05 -19.04 17.35
CA GLY A 60 30.47 -19.80 16.24
C GLY A 60 29.42 -19.05 15.42
N LEU A 61 29.04 -17.82 15.79
CA LEU A 61 28.02 -17.07 15.05
C LEU A 61 28.54 -16.57 13.70
N GLU A 62 29.78 -16.09 13.64
CA GLU A 62 30.39 -15.61 12.40
C GLU A 62 30.51 -16.77 11.40
N GLU A 63 31.01 -17.92 11.83
CA GLU A 63 31.12 -19.10 10.97
C GLU A 63 29.75 -19.65 10.54
N ALA A 64 28.74 -19.57 11.40
CA ALA A 64 27.38 -19.99 11.06
C ALA A 64 26.74 -19.05 10.02
N LEU A 65 26.95 -17.73 10.14
CA LEU A 65 26.46 -16.74 9.18
C LEU A 65 27.19 -16.86 7.84
N ASP A 66 28.51 -17.04 7.87
CA ASP A 66 29.32 -17.27 6.68
C ASP A 66 28.90 -18.56 5.98
N GLY A 67 28.67 -19.65 6.72
CA GLY A 67 28.14 -20.90 6.16
C GLY A 67 26.77 -20.74 5.51
N PHE A 68 25.88 -19.94 6.12
CA PHE A 68 24.55 -19.67 5.59
C PHE A 68 24.57 -18.85 4.29
N VAL A 69 25.49 -17.88 4.17
CA VAL A 69 25.60 -17.02 2.98
C VAL A 69 26.42 -17.69 1.87
N ALA A 70 27.43 -18.49 2.25
CA ALA A 70 28.35 -19.14 1.31
C ALA A 70 27.77 -20.39 0.66
N GLU A 71 26.70 -20.99 1.20
CA GLU A 71 25.99 -22.06 0.51
C GLU A 71 25.14 -21.47 -0.63
N PRO A 72 25.55 -21.63 -1.91
CA PRO A 72 24.64 -21.30 -2.99
C PRO A 72 23.42 -22.19 -2.84
N LEU A 73 22.24 -21.56 -2.85
CA LEU A 73 20.98 -22.29 -2.85
C LEU A 73 21.08 -23.44 -3.87
N PRO A 74 20.64 -24.67 -3.51
CA PRO A 74 20.77 -25.82 -4.40
C PRO A 74 20.25 -25.46 -5.78
N LYS A 75 20.99 -25.79 -6.85
CA LYS A 75 20.59 -25.44 -8.23
C LYS A 75 19.15 -25.84 -8.55
N GLY A 76 18.69 -27.00 -8.07
CA GLY A 76 17.30 -27.45 -8.22
C GLY A 76 16.26 -26.58 -7.47
N MET A 77 16.65 -25.92 -6.38
CA MET A 77 15.83 -24.93 -5.68
C MET A 77 15.79 -23.61 -6.48
N LEU A 78 16.94 -23.12 -6.95
CA LEU A 78 17.02 -21.96 -7.85
C LEU A 78 16.24 -22.17 -9.15
N GLU A 79 16.33 -23.35 -9.76
CA GLU A 79 15.58 -23.73 -10.96
C GLU A 79 14.07 -23.71 -10.72
N GLN A 80 13.58 -24.15 -9.55
CA GLN A 80 12.17 -24.02 -9.18
C GLN A 80 11.72 -22.55 -9.01
N PHE A 81 12.61 -21.66 -8.60
CA PHE A 81 12.35 -20.21 -8.55
C PHE A 81 12.42 -19.55 -9.94
N VAL A 82 13.36 -19.99 -10.80
CA VAL A 82 13.57 -19.47 -12.16
C VAL A 82 12.46 -19.90 -13.14
N GLN A 83 11.82 -21.07 -12.92
CA GLN A 83 10.71 -21.57 -13.73
C GLN A 83 9.36 -20.91 -13.39
N ARG A 84 9.25 -20.18 -12.28
CA ARG A 84 8.08 -19.35 -11.99
C ARG A 84 8.25 -18.02 -12.71
N PRO A 85 7.16 -17.38 -13.21
CA PRO A 85 7.26 -16.02 -13.67
C PRO A 85 7.84 -15.19 -12.51
N ALA A 86 9.04 -14.66 -12.73
CA ALA A 86 9.76 -13.93 -11.70
C ALA A 86 8.90 -12.75 -11.25
N PHE A 87 8.74 -12.59 -9.94
CA PHE A 87 8.06 -11.43 -9.39
C PHE A 87 8.92 -10.19 -9.68
N ASP A 88 8.48 -9.38 -10.63
CA ASP A 88 9.13 -8.11 -10.97
C ASP A 88 8.38 -6.95 -10.29
N LEU A 89 8.91 -6.53 -9.14
CA LEU A 89 8.33 -5.45 -8.36
C LEU A 89 8.29 -4.13 -9.15
N GLU A 90 9.28 -3.86 -10.00
CA GLU A 90 9.34 -2.60 -10.76
C GLU A 90 8.31 -2.57 -11.90
N ALA A 91 8.08 -3.71 -12.55
CA ALA A 91 7.00 -3.84 -13.52
C ALA A 91 5.63 -3.62 -12.87
N TYR A 92 5.38 -4.24 -11.71
CA TYR A 92 4.13 -4.02 -10.97
C TYR A 92 4.02 -2.60 -10.41
N ARG A 93 5.12 -1.99 -9.96
CA ARG A 93 5.15 -0.60 -9.49
C ARG A 93 4.69 0.35 -10.59
N THR A 94 5.31 0.26 -11.76
CA THR A 94 4.98 1.13 -12.90
C THR A 94 3.51 0.96 -13.29
N HIS A 95 3.09 -0.29 -13.47
CA HIS A 95 1.71 -0.64 -13.83
C HIS A 95 0.68 -0.12 -12.83
N ILE A 96 0.91 -0.30 -11.52
CA ILE A 96 -0.03 0.14 -10.49
C ILE A 96 -0.11 1.68 -10.44
N LEU A 97 1.03 2.38 -10.49
CA LEU A 97 1.05 3.83 -10.38
C LEU A 97 0.40 4.52 -11.59
N GLU A 98 0.56 3.98 -12.79
CA GLU A 98 -0.11 4.48 -14.00
C GLU A 98 -1.64 4.42 -13.86
N ILE A 99 -2.17 3.36 -13.24
CA ILE A 99 -3.62 3.16 -13.10
C ILE A 99 -4.17 3.98 -11.92
N VAL A 100 -3.44 4.04 -10.80
CA VAL A 100 -3.90 4.67 -9.55
C VAL A 100 -3.81 6.21 -9.61
N GLN A 101 -3.04 6.78 -10.53
CA GLN A 101 -2.82 8.22 -10.63
C GLN A 101 -4.15 9.02 -10.65
N GLY A 102 -4.37 9.82 -9.61
CA GLY A 102 -5.56 10.67 -9.46
C GLY A 102 -6.89 9.93 -9.22
N CYS A 103 -6.87 8.61 -9.00
CA CYS A 103 -8.06 7.78 -8.80
C CYS A 103 -8.02 7.03 -7.46
N VAL A 104 -9.21 6.70 -6.96
CA VAL A 104 -9.40 5.71 -5.88
C VAL A 104 -9.92 4.44 -6.53
N LEU A 105 -9.21 3.33 -6.33
CA LEU A 105 -9.49 2.06 -6.99
C LEU A 105 -9.67 0.93 -6.00
N HIS A 106 -10.54 -0.01 -6.32
CA HIS A 106 -10.56 -1.30 -5.65
C HIS A 106 -9.33 -2.11 -6.08
N PHE A 107 -8.75 -2.86 -5.15
CA PHE A 107 -7.63 -3.76 -5.42
C PHE A 107 -7.90 -4.73 -6.58
N ASP A 108 -9.09 -5.33 -6.61
CA ASP A 108 -9.49 -6.25 -7.67
C ASP A 108 -9.77 -5.52 -9.01
N GLY A 109 -9.87 -4.18 -9.00
CA GLY A 109 -9.98 -3.34 -10.20
C GLY A 109 -8.64 -3.05 -10.89
N ILE A 110 -7.50 -3.33 -10.24
CA ILE A 110 -6.18 -3.24 -10.88
C ILE A 110 -6.06 -4.36 -11.91
N MET A 111 -5.79 -4.04 -13.17
CA MET A 111 -5.71 -5.04 -14.22
C MET A 111 -4.56 -6.03 -13.97
N PRO A 112 -4.75 -7.33 -14.23
CA PRO A 112 -3.69 -8.32 -14.07
C PRO A 112 -2.58 -8.12 -15.11
N LEU A 113 -1.33 -8.29 -14.69
CA LEU A 113 -0.13 -8.20 -15.54
C LEU A 113 0.30 -9.58 -16.07
N VAL A 114 0.02 -10.65 -15.31
CA VAL A 114 0.39 -12.04 -15.64
C VAL A 114 -0.87 -12.89 -15.90
N LYS A 115 -0.73 -13.91 -16.76
CA LYS A 115 -1.84 -14.83 -17.15
C LYS A 115 -2.44 -15.59 -15.97
N ASP A 116 -1.61 -16.07 -15.05
CA ASP A 116 -2.07 -16.76 -13.84
C ASP A 116 -2.71 -15.75 -12.89
N ARG A 117 -4.05 -15.75 -12.85
CA ARG A 117 -4.87 -14.83 -12.05
C ARG A 117 -4.58 -14.91 -10.55
N ARG A 118 -4.31 -16.10 -10.01
CA ARG A 118 -4.07 -16.27 -8.58
C ARG A 118 -2.69 -15.74 -8.22
N LEU A 119 -1.69 -16.12 -9.00
CA LEU A 119 -0.32 -15.67 -8.80
C LEU A 119 -0.18 -14.16 -8.99
N ASP A 120 -0.79 -13.62 -10.04
CA ASP A 120 -0.83 -12.18 -10.32
C ASP A 120 -1.49 -11.40 -9.18
N ARG A 121 -2.59 -11.91 -8.61
CA ARG A 121 -3.25 -11.28 -7.46
C ARG A 121 -2.29 -11.22 -6.25
N ILE A 122 -1.54 -12.29 -5.99
CA ILE A 122 -0.52 -12.30 -4.94
C ILE A 122 0.55 -11.24 -5.22
N PHE A 123 1.07 -11.17 -6.45
CA PHE A 123 2.10 -10.21 -6.83
C PHE A 123 1.62 -8.76 -6.75
N ARG A 124 0.40 -8.45 -7.20
CA ARG A 124 -0.20 -7.11 -7.02
C ARG A 124 -0.35 -6.76 -5.56
N PHE A 125 -0.82 -7.70 -4.73
CA PHE A 125 -0.98 -7.47 -3.30
C PHE A 125 0.36 -7.18 -2.61
N ILE A 126 1.38 -8.00 -2.86
CA ILE A 126 2.73 -7.80 -2.33
C ILE A 126 3.29 -6.45 -2.78
N SER A 127 3.14 -6.10 -4.06
CA SER A 127 3.60 -4.82 -4.59
C SER A 127 2.96 -3.64 -3.86
N LEU A 128 1.65 -3.67 -3.61
CA LEU A 128 0.95 -2.60 -2.89
C LEU A 128 1.48 -2.38 -1.47
N ILE A 129 1.88 -3.44 -0.76
CA ILE A 129 2.50 -3.31 0.57
C ILE A 129 3.81 -2.52 0.48
N PHE A 130 4.67 -2.87 -0.48
CA PHE A 130 5.93 -2.15 -0.70
C PHE A 130 5.69 -0.68 -1.10
N LEU A 131 4.74 -0.43 -2.00
CA LEU A 131 4.39 0.94 -2.42
C LEU A 131 3.82 1.76 -1.27
N GLN A 132 3.04 1.16 -0.37
CA GLN A 132 2.54 1.84 0.83
C GLN A 132 3.69 2.18 1.78
N HIS A 133 4.63 1.27 2.01
CA HIS A 133 5.80 1.53 2.85
C HIS A 133 6.68 2.65 2.28
N GLN A 134 6.79 2.75 0.96
CA GLN A 134 7.48 3.85 0.27
C GLN A 134 6.68 5.16 0.26
N GLY A 135 5.42 5.13 0.69
CA GLY A 135 4.53 6.28 0.68
C GLY A 135 4.09 6.69 -0.72
N LEU A 136 4.11 5.78 -1.70
CA LEU A 136 3.66 6.02 -3.07
C LEU A 136 2.14 5.85 -3.20
N VAL A 137 1.56 4.94 -2.43
CA VAL A 137 0.11 4.70 -2.39
C VAL A 137 -0.40 4.68 -0.96
N VAL A 138 -1.70 4.90 -0.79
CA VAL A 138 -2.42 4.72 0.47
C VAL A 138 -3.38 3.55 0.30
N LEU A 139 -3.28 2.56 1.20
CA LEU A 139 -4.23 1.44 1.25
C LEU A 139 -5.25 1.68 2.36
N THR A 140 -6.53 1.52 2.04
CA THR A 140 -7.61 1.54 3.03
C THR A 140 -8.38 0.23 2.97
N GLN A 141 -8.41 -0.51 4.07
CA GLN A 141 -9.24 -1.71 4.19
C GLN A 141 -10.57 -1.35 4.86
N LYS A 142 -11.68 -1.71 4.20
CA LYS A 142 -13.03 -1.56 4.75
C LYS A 142 -13.39 -2.73 5.68
N THR A 143 -14.47 -2.57 6.43
CA THR A 143 -14.98 -3.56 7.39
C THR A 143 -15.43 -4.88 6.75
N ASP A 144 -15.77 -4.86 5.46
CA ASP A 144 -16.12 -6.03 4.64
C ASP A 144 -14.88 -6.75 4.06
N GLY A 145 -13.68 -6.23 4.33
CA GLY A 145 -12.41 -6.77 3.84
C GLY A 145 -11.98 -6.22 2.48
N GLU A 146 -12.77 -5.34 1.84
CA GLU A 146 -12.39 -4.70 0.58
C GLU A 146 -11.17 -3.80 0.77
N ILE A 147 -10.22 -3.90 -0.16
CA ILE A 147 -9.01 -3.06 -0.17
C ILE A 147 -9.19 -1.98 -1.25
N LEU A 148 -9.11 -0.72 -0.82
CA LEU A 148 -9.02 0.45 -1.67
C LEU A 148 -7.56 0.91 -1.77
N VAL A 149 -7.18 1.36 -2.96
CA VAL A 149 -5.86 1.86 -3.31
C VAL A 149 -6.02 3.29 -3.82
N GLU A 150 -5.29 4.21 -3.24
CA GLU A 150 -5.28 5.63 -3.61
C GLU A 150 -3.85 6.10 -3.87
N ASP A 151 -3.68 7.02 -4.82
CA ASP A 151 -2.40 7.71 -5.01
C ASP A 151 -2.09 8.56 -3.78
N ASN A 152 -0.86 8.51 -3.29
CA ASN A 152 -0.45 9.39 -2.22
C ASN A 152 -0.03 10.75 -2.80
N GLU A 153 -0.95 11.71 -2.84
CA GLU A 153 -0.71 13.09 -3.33
C GLU A 153 0.50 13.79 -2.66
N ALA A 154 0.94 13.35 -1.48
CA ALA A 154 2.14 13.87 -0.83
C ALA A 154 3.45 13.51 -1.57
N HIS A 155 3.45 12.44 -2.36
CA HIS A 155 4.53 12.08 -3.28
C HIS A 155 4.49 12.93 -4.55
N THR A 156 3.30 13.20 -5.10
CA THR A 156 3.10 13.94 -6.36
C THR A 156 3.49 15.43 -6.26
N LYS A 157 3.55 16.00 -5.05
CA LYS A 157 3.92 17.42 -4.82
C LYS A 157 5.42 17.66 -4.52
N ARG A 158 6.27 16.65 -4.64
CA ARG A 158 7.71 16.75 -4.32
C ARG A 158 8.62 17.09 -5.52
N TYR A 159 8.05 17.51 -6.64
CA TYR A 159 8.78 18.03 -7.80
C TYR A 159 8.30 19.44 -8.15
#